data_AF-A0A3D4FDT2-F1
#
_entry.id   AF-A0A3D4FDT2-F1
#
_cell.length_a   1.000
_cell.length_b   1.000
_cell.length_c   1.000
_cell.angle_alpha   90.00
_cell.angle_beta   90.00
_cell.angle_gamma   90.00
#
_symmetry.space_group_name_H-M   'P 1'
#
loop_
_entity.id
_entity.type
_entity.pdbx_description
1 polymer ?
#
loop_
_entity_poly.entity_id
_entity_poly.type
_entity_poly.pdbx_seq_one_letter_code
_entity_poly.pdbx_strand_id
1 'polypeptide(L)'
;LPTGLQVSADGERSQQANRKKARQKLALALERRALRQAQLRRHQAEKARRQQSPRPKALKRRLVESKRHRSMVKARRGRVSIDEG
;
A
#
# COMPACT_ATOMS: atom_id res chain seq x y z
N LEU A 1 -26.09 8.86 -11.64
CA LEU A 1 -25.15 10.00 -11.67
C LEU A 1 -24.40 9.99 -13.00
N PRO A 2 -24.31 11.12 -13.72
CA PRO A 2 -23.51 11.21 -14.94
C PRO A 2 -22.03 11.04 -14.58
N THR A 3 -21.34 10.09 -15.21
CA THR A 3 -19.95 9.73 -14.89
C THR A 3 -18.91 10.71 -15.41
N GLY A 4 -19.31 11.69 -16.23
CA GLY A 4 -18.44 12.65 -16.89
C GLY A 4 -17.57 12.06 -18.01
N LEU A 5 -17.74 10.78 -18.34
CA LEU A 5 -17.01 10.13 -19.42
C LEU A 5 -17.60 10.49 -20.77
N GLN A 6 -16.78 11.07 -21.64
CA GLN A 6 -17.14 11.38 -23.01
C GLN A 6 -16.39 10.44 -23.96
N VAL A 7 -17.07 9.99 -25.01
CA VAL A 7 -16.49 9.06 -25.98
C VAL A 7 -16.96 9.43 -27.38
N SER A 8 -16.01 9.65 -28.28
CA SER A 8 -16.27 9.86 -29.70
C SER A 8 -16.16 8.54 -30.48
N ALA A 9 -17.01 8.39 -31.49
CA ALA A 9 -16.99 7.25 -32.40
C ALA A 9 -17.17 7.73 -33.83
N ASP A 10 -16.05 7.83 -34.52
CA ASP A 10 -15.97 8.13 -35.95
C ASP A 10 -15.40 6.89 -36.64
N GLY A 11 -15.92 6.56 -37.83
CA GLY A 11 -15.38 5.44 -38.60
C GLY A 11 -16.37 4.70 -39.50
N GLU A 12 -17.68 4.88 -39.32
CA GLU A 12 -18.66 4.40 -40.31
C GLU A 12 -19.46 5.55 -40.92
N ARG A 13 -19.94 5.32 -42.15
CA ARG A 13 -20.83 6.25 -42.85
C ARG A 13 -22.20 6.37 -42.17
N SER A 14 -22.63 5.35 -41.40
CA SER A 14 -23.91 5.36 -40.69
C SER A 14 -23.79 5.87 -39.25
N GLN A 15 -24.61 6.87 -38.92
CA GLN A 15 -24.73 7.41 -37.57
C GLN A 15 -25.19 6.35 -36.55
N GLN A 16 -26.02 5.38 -36.97
CA GLN A 16 -26.49 4.31 -36.09
C GLN A 16 -25.35 3.35 -35.71
N ALA A 17 -24.49 3.01 -36.68
CA ALA A 17 -23.30 2.19 -36.43
C ALA A 17 -22.32 2.92 -35.49
N ASN A 18 -22.10 4.22 -35.71
CA ASN A 18 -21.28 5.05 -34.83
C ASN A 18 -21.87 5.12 -33.40
N ARG A 19 -23.19 5.27 -33.25
CA ARG A 19 -23.87 5.21 -31.94
C ARG A 19 -23.68 3.86 -31.24
N LYS A 20 -23.76 2.74 -31.98
CA LYS A 20 -23.51 1.40 -31.41
C LYS A 20 -22.08 1.27 -30.90
N LYS A 21 -21.09 1.70 -31.70
CA LYS A 21 -19.67 1.70 -31.31
C LYS A 21 -19.40 2.61 -30.11
N ALA A 22 -20.00 3.80 -30.07
CA ALA A 22 -19.86 4.73 -28.94
C ALA A 22 -20.35 4.10 -27.63
N ARG A 23 -21.51 3.43 -27.65
CA ARG A 23 -22.05 2.74 -26.47
C ARG A 23 -21.14 1.62 -25.98
N GLN A 24 -20.58 0.82 -26.89
CA GLN A 24 -19.63 -0.25 -26.53
C GLN A 24 -18.35 0.31 -25.89
N LYS A 25 -17.78 1.37 -26.49
CA LYS A 25 -16.60 2.05 -25.93
C LYS A 25 -16.90 2.65 -24.54
N LEU A 26 -18.08 3.25 -24.36
CA LEU A 26 -18.49 3.81 -23.08
C LEU A 26 -18.63 2.72 -22.00
N ALA A 27 -19.25 1.59 -22.33
CA ALA A 27 -19.36 0.45 -21.41
C ALA A 27 -17.97 -0.04 -20.96
N LEU A 28 -17.05 -0.25 -21.91
CA LEU A 28 -15.66 -0.62 -21.62
C LEU A 28 -14.94 0.41 -20.75
N ALA A 29 -15.15 1.71 -21.00
CA ALA A 29 -14.55 2.77 -20.21
C ALA A 29 -15.07 2.77 -18.76
N LEU A 30 -16.36 2.50 -18.57
CA LEU A 30 -16.99 2.37 -17.26
C LEU A 30 -16.46 1.16 -16.49
N GLU A 31 -16.38 0.00 -17.13
CA GLU A 31 -15.82 -1.22 -16.53
C GLU A 31 -14.38 -1.01 -16.10
N ARG A 32 -13.53 -0.45 -16.98
CA ARG A 32 -12.14 -0.12 -16.66
C ARG A 32 -12.04 0.87 -15.50
N ARG A 33 -12.92 1.87 -15.43
CA ARG A 33 -12.97 2.81 -14.30
C ARG A 33 -13.32 2.07 -13.01
N ALA A 34 -14.34 1.22 -13.01
CA ALA A 34 -14.76 0.46 -11.84
C ALA A 34 -13.63 -0.47 -11.33
N LEU A 35 -12.98 -1.18 -12.24
CA LEU A 35 -11.84 -2.06 -11.92
C LEU A 35 -10.67 -1.28 -11.31
N ARG A 36 -10.28 -0.15 -11.92
CA ARG A 36 -9.22 0.72 -11.37
C ARG A 36 -9.56 1.22 -9.97
N GLN A 37 -10.80 1.64 -9.72
CA GLN A 37 -11.23 2.09 -8.40
C GLN A 37 -11.21 0.95 -7.37
N ALA A 38 -11.60 -0.27 -7.76
CA ALA A 38 -11.49 -1.44 -6.89
C ALA A 38 -10.02 -1.78 -6.56
N GLN A 39 -9.14 -1.75 -7.56
CA GLN A 39 -7.71 -1.98 -7.38
C GLN A 39 -7.06 -0.92 -6.47
N LEU A 40 -7.40 0.36 -6.68
CA LEU A 40 -6.90 1.47 -5.85
C LEU A 40 -7.30 1.28 -4.38
N ARG A 41 -8.57 0.93 -4.12
CA ARG A 41 -9.06 0.64 -2.77
C ARG A 41 -8.30 -0.51 -2.12
N ARG A 42 -8.10 -1.63 -2.85
CA ARG A 42 -7.31 -2.77 -2.35
C ARG A 42 -5.87 -2.38 -2.04
N HIS A 43 -5.23 -1.63 -2.94
CA HIS A 43 -3.86 -1.16 -2.75
C HIS A 43 -3.73 -0.23 -1.53
N GLN A 44 -4.67 0.69 -1.34
CA GLN A 44 -4.70 1.57 -0.17
C GLN A 44 -4.88 0.79 1.13
N ALA A 45 -5.81 -0.16 1.17
CA ALA A 45 -6.02 -1.03 2.33
C ALA A 45 -4.76 -1.84 2.66
N GLU A 46 -4.11 -2.42 1.65
CA GLU A 46 -2.87 -3.18 1.81
C GLU A 46 -1.70 -2.30 2.29
N LYS A 47 -1.59 -1.07 1.76
CA LYS A 47 -0.59 -0.10 2.20
C LYS A 47 -0.81 0.28 3.65
N ALA A 48 -2.05 0.58 4.05
CA ALA A 48 -2.40 0.90 5.43
C ALA A 48 -2.09 -0.28 6.37
N ARG A 49 -2.46 -1.51 5.98
CA ARG A 49 -2.13 -2.72 6.72
C ARG A 49 -0.62 -2.87 6.90
N ARG A 50 0.18 -2.70 5.84
CA ARG A 50 1.65 -2.78 5.92
C ARG A 50 2.24 -1.72 6.84
N GLN A 51 1.73 -0.49 6.81
CA GLN A 51 2.20 0.60 7.66
C GLN A 51 1.85 0.39 9.14
N GLN A 52 0.67 -0.17 9.42
CA GLN A 52 0.19 -0.43 10.78
C GLN A 52 0.64 -1.80 11.31
N SER A 53 1.18 -2.66 10.45
CA SER A 53 1.55 -4.02 10.81
C SER A 53 2.63 -4.00 11.90
N PRO A 54 2.43 -4.73 13.02
CA PRO A 54 3.44 -4.78 14.06
C PRO A 54 4.72 -5.43 13.53
N ARG A 55 5.85 -5.05 14.13
CA ARG A 55 7.14 -5.67 13.81
C ARG A 55 7.05 -7.19 14.00
N PRO A 56 7.65 -8.00 13.10
CA PRO A 56 7.69 -9.45 13.26
C PRO A 56 8.22 -9.87 14.63
N LYS A 57 7.64 -10.92 15.22
CA LYS A 57 8.00 -11.39 16.57
C LYS A 57 9.50 -11.67 16.71
N ALA A 58 10.11 -12.29 15.68
CA ALA A 58 11.54 -12.58 15.65
C ALA A 58 12.40 -11.29 15.72
N LEU A 59 12.01 -10.24 14.99
CA LEU A 59 12.70 -8.96 15.04
C LEU A 59 12.58 -8.31 16.42
N LYS A 60 11.36 -8.30 17.00
CA LYS A 60 11.14 -7.79 18.36
C LYS A 60 11.99 -8.53 19.38
N ARG A 61 12.06 -9.87 19.28
CA ARG A 61 12.89 -10.72 20.15
C ARG A 61 14.38 -10.35 20.06
N ARG A 62 14.93 -10.26 18.85
CA ARG A 62 16.33 -9.84 18.61
C ARG A 62 16.64 -8.47 19.21
N LEU A 63 15.73 -7.50 19.06
CA LEU A 63 15.88 -6.16 19.63
C LEU A 63 15.92 -6.20 21.17
N VAL A 64 15.04 -6.98 21.79
CA VAL A 64 14.98 -7.14 23.26
C VAL A 64 16.25 -7.82 23.78
N GLU A 65 16.69 -8.91 23.13
CA GLU A 65 17.92 -9.64 23.48
C GLU A 65 19.15 -8.74 23.37
N SER A 66 19.27 -7.98 22.27
CA SER A 66 20.36 -7.01 22.07
C SER A 66 20.36 -5.93 23.15
N LYS A 67 19.18 -5.42 23.54
CA LYS A 67 19.03 -4.44 24.62
C LYS A 67 19.47 -5.03 25.96
N ARG A 68 19.05 -6.26 26.29
CA ARG A 68 19.46 -6.97 27.51
C ARG A 68 20.98 -7.16 27.56
N HIS A 69 21.57 -7.64 26.47
CA HIS A 69 23.02 -7.82 26.35
C HIS A 69 23.77 -6.50 26.59
N ARG A 70 23.36 -5.41 25.93
CA ARG A 70 23.98 -4.09 26.13
C ARG A 70 23.80 -3.58 27.56
N SER A 71 22.68 -3.86 28.20
CA SER A 71 22.46 -3.52 29.61
C SER A 71 23.45 -4.23 30.52
N MET A 72 23.65 -5.54 30.33
CA MET A 72 24.63 -6.32 31.11
C MET A 72 26.06 -5.81 30.89
N VAL A 73 26.42 -5.55 29.63
CA VAL A 73 27.72 -4.97 29.28
C VAL A 73 27.92 -3.62 29.96
N LYS A 74 26.91 -2.75 29.98
CA LYS A 74 26.98 -1.45 30.67
C LYS A 74 27.08 -1.59 32.19
N ALA A 75 26.34 -2.52 32.79
CA ALA A 75 26.41 -2.77 34.24
C ALA A 75 27.83 -3.19 34.66
N ARG A 76 28.48 -4.07 33.87
CA ARG A 76 29.87 -4.49 34.08
C ARG A 76 30.92 -3.41 33.78
N ARG A 77 30.53 -2.30 33.16
CA ARG A 77 31.40 -1.13 32.94
C ARG A 77 31.34 -0.11 34.08
N GLY A 78 30.39 -0.25 35.02
CA GLY A 78 30.25 0.65 36.16
C GLY A 78 31.48 0.60 37.08
N ARG A 79 31.93 1.81 37.47
CA ARG A 79 33.16 2.16 38.20
C ARG A 79 33.87 0.98 38.87
N VAL A 80 35.04 0.64 38.34
CA VAL A 80 36.11 0.06 39.17
C VAL A 80 36.41 1.12 40.22
N SER A 81 35.87 0.97 41.43
CA SER A 81 36.45 1.64 42.60
C SER A 81 37.84 1.04 42.73
N ILE A 82 38.85 1.85 42.45
CA ILE A 82 40.23 1.53 42.79
C ILE A 82 40.21 1.44 44.31
N ASP A 83 40.20 0.22 44.83
CA ASP A 83 40.37 -0.05 46.25
C ASP A 83 41.88 0.10 46.49
N GLU A 84 42.30 1.29 46.91
CA GLU A 84 43.61 1.45 47.53
C GLU A 84 43.49 1.05 48.99
N GLY A 85 43.90 -0.18 49.28
CA GLY A 85 44.03 -0.77 50.62
C GLY A 85 45.16 -1.77 50.64
#